data_AF-A0A924PT59-F1
#
_entry.id   AF-A0A924PT59-F1
#
_cell.length_a   1.000
_cell.length_b   1.000
_cell.length_c   1.000
_cell.angle_alpha   90.00
_cell.angle_beta   90.00
_cell.angle_gamma   90.00
#
_symmetry.space_group_name_H-M   'P 1'
#
loop_
_entity.id
_entity.type
_entity.pdbx_description
1 polymer ?
#
loop_
_entity_poly.entity_id
_entity_poly.type
_entity_poly.pdbx_seq_one_letter_code
_entity_poly.pdbx_strand_id
1 'polypeptide(L)'
;MRFHFTVPKAAALALTLAGAAHAGPFAPAAGKPGSTAIGKDDSSITHWATAYQDYLPGTDVDTTWQTPGRALGKAIGDSQDIVSLGNGGRITLTFGGNIVNDAGDDFAVFENSFSDAFLELGWVEVSSDGSKFFRFPNYSFTPSPVSAFGTVDPTNIDGLAGKYRQGYGTPFDLDLLKGTAGLDVNAVKYVRIIDIVGDGTAFDSYPASVGGPHVIYDPHKTTGSGGFDLDAIGVIHFAAASAVPEPASLALLSLGGLLMAAAARRQRRSA
;
A
#
# COMPACT_ATOMS: atom_id res chain seq x y z
N MET A 1 -39.23 -69.22 -32.69
CA MET A 1 -39.60 -67.80 -32.50
C MET A 1 -39.37 -67.43 -31.04
N ARG A 2 -38.25 -66.74 -30.75
CA ARG A 2 -38.02 -65.83 -29.61
C ARG A 2 -36.58 -65.33 -29.75
N PHE A 3 -36.46 -64.08 -30.18
CA PHE A 3 -35.20 -63.34 -30.27
C PHE A 3 -34.80 -62.89 -28.86
N HIS A 4 -33.56 -63.12 -28.47
CA HIS A 4 -32.94 -62.39 -27.35
C HIS A 4 -31.72 -61.64 -27.88
N PHE A 5 -31.91 -60.33 -28.01
CA PHE A 5 -30.86 -59.35 -28.25
C PHE A 5 -30.16 -59.05 -26.92
N THR A 6 -28.85 -59.34 -26.85
CA THR A 6 -27.98 -58.82 -25.79
C THR A 6 -27.35 -57.51 -26.28
N VAL A 7 -27.74 -56.40 -25.65
CA VAL A 7 -27.20 -55.05 -25.89
C VAL A 7 -25.77 -54.97 -25.31
N PRO A 8 -24.77 -54.44 -26.05
CA PRO A 8 -23.45 -54.20 -25.47
C PRO A 8 -23.51 -52.97 -24.55
N LYS A 9 -22.97 -53.11 -23.32
CA LYS A 9 -22.76 -51.98 -22.41
C LYS A 9 -21.63 -51.12 -22.96
N ALA A 10 -21.96 -49.98 -23.56
CA ALA A 10 -21.01 -48.94 -23.86
C ALA A 10 -20.60 -48.25 -22.55
N ALA A 11 -19.32 -48.35 -22.19
CA ALA A 11 -18.74 -47.55 -21.11
C ALA A 11 -18.56 -46.11 -21.63
N ALA A 12 -19.40 -45.19 -21.16
CA ALA A 12 -19.24 -43.77 -21.42
C ALA A 12 -18.08 -43.24 -20.57
N LEU A 13 -16.95 -42.95 -21.22
CA LEU A 13 -15.86 -42.21 -20.61
C LEU A 13 -16.31 -40.74 -20.49
N ALA A 14 -16.73 -40.34 -19.29
CA ALA A 14 -17.03 -38.95 -18.98
C ALA A 14 -15.71 -38.17 -18.94
N LEU A 15 -15.38 -37.50 -20.05
CA LEU A 15 -14.31 -36.51 -20.08
C LEU A 15 -14.83 -35.26 -19.37
N THR A 16 -14.50 -35.12 -18.08
CA THR A 16 -14.70 -33.87 -17.36
C THR A 16 -13.77 -32.83 -17.98
N LEU A 17 -14.31 -31.93 -18.81
CA LEU A 17 -13.66 -30.67 -19.10
C LEU A 17 -13.63 -29.87 -17.80
N ALA A 18 -12.53 -29.96 -17.06
CA ALA A 18 -12.20 -28.91 -16.10
C ALA A 18 -12.05 -27.62 -16.91
N GLY A 19 -13.00 -26.71 -16.78
CA GLY A 19 -12.86 -25.36 -17.33
C GLY A 19 -11.56 -24.78 -16.77
N ALA A 20 -10.69 -24.30 -17.64
CA ALA A 20 -9.51 -23.57 -17.20
C ALA A 20 -10.00 -22.38 -16.38
N ALA A 21 -9.74 -22.40 -15.07
CA ALA A 21 -9.78 -21.20 -14.27
C ALA A 21 -8.80 -20.24 -14.94
N HIS A 22 -9.33 -19.20 -15.58
CA HIS A 22 -8.49 -18.18 -16.18
C HIS A 22 -7.94 -17.37 -15.02
N ALA A 23 -6.69 -17.65 -14.64
CA ALA A 23 -5.91 -16.70 -13.87
C ALA A 23 -5.92 -15.36 -14.62
N GLY A 24 -6.07 -14.27 -13.88
CA GLY A 24 -5.96 -12.93 -14.43
C GLY A 24 -4.55 -12.64 -14.95
N PRO A 25 -4.36 -11.49 -15.62
CA PRO A 25 -3.11 -11.18 -16.31
C PRO A 25 -1.97 -10.77 -15.40
N PHE A 26 -2.21 -10.60 -14.09
CA PHE A 26 -1.26 -10.00 -13.16
C PHE A 26 -0.55 -11.03 -12.29
N ALA A 27 0.48 -10.55 -11.57
CA ALA A 27 1.31 -11.38 -10.71
C ALA A 27 0.47 -12.22 -9.71
N PRO A 28 0.80 -13.50 -9.51
CA PRO A 28 0.09 -14.37 -8.57
C PRO A 28 0.46 -14.09 -7.11
N ALA A 29 -0.24 -14.78 -6.21
CA ALA A 29 -0.03 -14.75 -4.78
C ALA A 29 1.44 -14.91 -4.34
N ALA A 30 1.76 -14.39 -3.15
CA ALA A 30 3.10 -14.42 -2.58
C ALA A 30 3.69 -15.85 -2.54
N GLY A 31 4.95 -15.99 -2.96
CA GLY A 31 5.67 -17.28 -2.99
C GLY A 31 5.28 -18.20 -4.16
N LYS A 32 4.43 -17.75 -5.09
CA LYS A 32 4.21 -18.43 -6.37
C LYS A 32 5.20 -17.94 -7.44
N PRO A 33 5.59 -18.79 -8.41
CA PRO A 33 6.42 -18.35 -9.53
C PRO A 33 5.81 -17.14 -10.26
N GLY A 34 6.60 -16.08 -10.45
CA GLY A 34 6.16 -14.85 -11.09
C GLY A 34 5.46 -13.84 -10.16
N SER A 35 5.33 -14.14 -8.85
CA SER A 35 4.84 -13.17 -7.87
C SER A 35 5.78 -11.97 -7.73
N THR A 36 5.21 -10.79 -7.51
CA THR A 36 5.96 -9.54 -7.21
C THR A 36 5.92 -9.17 -5.74
N ALA A 37 5.37 -10.03 -4.88
CA ALA A 37 5.24 -9.77 -3.46
C ALA A 37 6.60 -9.52 -2.79
N ILE A 38 6.73 -8.43 -2.03
CA ILE A 38 7.96 -8.09 -1.28
C ILE A 38 7.79 -8.55 0.16
N GLY A 39 8.68 -9.41 0.66
CA GLY A 39 8.64 -9.85 2.05
C GLY A 39 9.00 -8.71 3.01
N LYS A 40 8.38 -8.65 4.19
CA LYS A 40 8.69 -7.61 5.21
C LYS A 40 10.14 -7.60 5.69
N ASP A 41 10.86 -8.71 5.50
CA ASP A 41 12.27 -8.88 5.85
C ASP A 41 13.19 -8.76 4.63
N ASP A 42 12.66 -8.38 3.46
CA ASP A 42 13.45 -8.15 2.25
C ASP A 42 14.48 -7.03 2.48
N SER A 43 15.73 -7.30 2.13
CA SER A 43 16.83 -6.37 2.31
C SER A 43 16.75 -5.11 1.44
N SER A 44 15.90 -5.12 0.41
CA SER A 44 15.62 -3.94 -0.41
C SER A 44 14.90 -2.85 0.38
N ILE A 45 14.15 -3.21 1.43
CA ILE A 45 13.47 -2.23 2.29
C ILE A 45 14.50 -1.59 3.22
N THR A 46 14.81 -0.32 2.96
CA THR A 46 15.82 0.43 3.70
C THR A 46 15.22 1.29 4.81
N HIS A 47 13.97 1.75 4.65
CA HIS A 47 13.30 2.63 5.59
C HIS A 47 11.82 2.26 5.74
N TRP A 48 11.18 2.84 6.74
CA TRP A 48 9.77 2.63 7.04
C TRP A 48 9.10 3.98 7.32
N ALA A 49 7.78 4.05 7.21
CA ALA A 49 7.02 5.21 7.66
C ALA A 49 7.34 5.54 9.13
N THR A 50 7.57 6.82 9.41
CA THR A 50 7.98 7.30 10.75
C THR A 50 6.92 8.15 11.45
N ALA A 51 5.95 8.66 10.69
CA ALA A 51 4.82 9.40 11.22
C ALA A 51 3.61 9.27 10.29
N TYR A 52 2.47 9.79 10.74
CA TYR A 52 1.23 9.83 9.98
C TYR A 52 0.55 11.19 10.14
N GLN A 53 -0.39 11.48 9.24
CA GLN A 53 -1.31 12.60 9.31
C GLN A 53 -2.65 12.23 8.65
N ASP A 54 -3.66 13.06 8.88
CA ASP A 54 -4.96 12.98 8.20
C ASP A 54 -5.62 11.58 8.26
N TYR A 55 -5.45 10.88 9.38
CA TYR A 55 -6.20 9.66 9.66
C TYR A 55 -7.67 10.00 9.88
N LEU A 56 -8.52 9.51 8.98
CA LEU A 56 -9.96 9.68 9.00
C LEU A 56 -10.59 8.30 8.82
N PRO A 57 -10.97 7.62 9.91
CA PRO A 57 -11.62 6.33 9.81
C PRO A 57 -12.98 6.46 9.12
N GLY A 58 -13.31 5.44 8.32
CA GLY A 58 -14.60 5.25 7.69
C GLY A 58 -15.65 4.69 8.67
N THR A 59 -16.68 4.05 8.15
CA THR A 59 -17.72 3.41 8.97
C THR A 59 -17.35 1.97 9.36
N ASP A 60 -18.07 1.44 10.35
CA ASP A 60 -18.01 0.03 10.77
C ASP A 60 -16.63 -0.47 11.25
N VAL A 61 -15.79 0.46 11.73
CA VAL A 61 -14.51 0.17 12.39
C VAL A 61 -14.58 0.43 13.89
N ASP A 62 -14.30 -0.60 14.69
CA ASP A 62 -14.28 -0.50 16.15
C ASP A 62 -13.08 0.33 16.64
N THR A 63 -13.25 1.05 17.74
CA THR A 63 -12.22 1.96 18.28
C THR A 63 -10.89 1.26 18.59
N THR A 64 -10.90 -0.03 18.89
CA THR A 64 -9.68 -0.81 19.15
C THR A 64 -8.75 -0.93 17.94
N TRP A 65 -9.29 -0.80 16.72
CA TRP A 65 -8.54 -0.88 15.47
C TRP A 65 -8.07 0.49 14.96
N GLN A 66 -8.51 1.57 15.62
CA GLN A 66 -8.23 2.95 15.21
C GLN A 66 -6.96 3.50 15.88
N THR A 67 -5.85 2.76 15.76
CA THR A 67 -4.55 3.15 16.34
C THR A 67 -3.50 3.40 15.24
N PRO A 68 -3.46 4.59 14.61
CA PRO A 68 -2.58 4.88 13.48
C PRO A 68 -1.09 4.65 13.71
N GLY A 69 -0.64 4.77 14.97
CA GLY A 69 0.75 4.51 15.33
C GLY A 69 1.23 3.08 15.05
N ARG A 70 0.30 2.13 14.85
CA ARG A 70 0.62 0.74 14.48
C ARG A 70 1.15 0.61 13.06
N ALA A 71 0.78 1.52 12.15
CA ALA A 71 1.31 1.55 10.79
C ALA A 71 2.73 2.15 10.66
N LEU A 72 3.38 2.45 11.78
CA LEU A 72 4.71 3.08 11.80
C LEU A 72 5.79 2.05 12.10
N GLY A 73 6.94 2.22 11.44
CA GLY A 73 8.03 1.28 11.56
C GLY A 73 7.81 0.03 10.73
N LYS A 74 8.52 -1.03 11.11
CA LYS A 74 8.56 -2.28 10.35
C LYS A 74 7.26 -3.05 10.47
N ALA A 75 6.75 -3.51 9.33
CA ALA A 75 5.62 -4.42 9.25
C ALA A 75 5.80 -5.59 10.21
N ILE A 76 4.75 -5.91 10.97
CA ILE A 76 4.74 -7.03 11.91
C ILE A 76 4.45 -8.33 11.18
N GLY A 77 3.53 -8.29 10.21
CA GLY A 77 3.05 -9.46 9.48
C GLY A 77 2.10 -10.35 10.29
N ASP A 78 1.29 -9.74 11.16
CA ASP A 78 0.20 -10.40 11.89
C ASP A 78 -1.15 -9.71 11.62
N SER A 79 -2.23 -10.31 12.14
CA SER A 79 -3.60 -9.84 11.91
C SER A 79 -4.10 -8.82 12.95
N GLN A 80 -3.26 -8.39 13.91
CA GLN A 80 -3.71 -7.61 15.08
C GLN A 80 -3.00 -6.26 15.22
N ASP A 81 -1.73 -6.16 14.88
CA ASP A 81 -0.94 -4.93 15.02
C ASP A 81 -1.04 -4.06 13.77
N ILE A 82 -2.27 -3.60 13.50
CA ILE A 82 -2.61 -2.77 12.34
C ILE A 82 -3.41 -1.54 12.74
N VAL A 83 -3.52 -0.59 11.81
CA VAL A 83 -4.59 0.42 11.81
C VAL A 83 -5.59 0.08 10.72
N SER A 84 -6.84 -0.11 11.11
CA SER A 84 -7.94 -0.31 10.17
C SER A 84 -8.47 1.02 9.69
N LEU A 85 -8.73 1.15 8.39
CA LEU A 85 -9.23 2.40 7.82
C LEU A 85 -10.74 2.55 7.97
N GLY A 86 -11.52 1.50 8.23
CA GLY A 86 -12.97 1.59 8.12
C GLY A 86 -13.44 1.67 6.67
N ASN A 87 -14.71 1.34 6.44
CA ASN A 87 -15.32 1.46 5.11
C ASN A 87 -15.27 2.92 4.62
N GLY A 88 -14.45 3.18 3.60
CA GLY A 88 -14.23 4.47 2.94
C GLY A 88 -13.26 5.41 3.66
N GLY A 89 -12.53 4.93 4.67
CA GLY A 89 -11.57 5.75 5.41
C GLY A 89 -10.22 5.91 4.72
N ARG A 90 -9.33 6.68 5.35
CA ARG A 90 -7.99 6.96 4.82
C ARG A 90 -6.98 7.31 5.90
N ILE A 91 -5.71 7.19 5.53
CA ILE A 91 -4.56 7.67 6.30
C ILE A 91 -3.46 8.17 5.35
N THR A 92 -2.65 9.13 5.78
CA THR A 92 -1.44 9.54 5.07
C THR A 92 -0.21 9.29 5.92
N LEU A 93 0.76 8.53 5.41
CA LEU A 93 2.00 8.17 6.08
C LEU A 93 3.12 9.09 5.58
N THR A 94 4.04 9.43 6.48
CA THR A 94 5.19 10.29 6.20
C THR A 94 6.48 9.67 6.69
N PHE A 95 7.59 10.13 6.12
CA PHE A 95 8.90 9.52 6.26
C PHE A 95 9.92 10.55 6.73
N GLY A 96 11.03 10.09 7.32
CA GLY A 96 12.16 10.95 7.75
C GLY A 96 12.98 11.55 6.59
N GLY A 97 12.49 11.45 5.37
CA GLY A 97 13.14 11.85 4.12
C GLY A 97 12.17 11.71 2.96
N ASN A 98 12.69 11.51 1.76
CA ASN A 98 11.90 11.36 0.55
C ASN A 98 11.99 9.91 0.04
N ILE A 99 10.87 9.40 -0.47
CA ILE A 99 10.87 8.30 -1.43
C ILE A 99 11.27 8.90 -2.77
N VAL A 100 12.20 8.24 -3.46
CA VAL A 100 12.72 8.71 -4.75
C VAL A 100 12.52 7.64 -5.80
N ASN A 101 12.13 8.05 -7.00
CA ASN A 101 12.02 7.16 -8.15
C ASN A 101 13.40 6.65 -8.59
N ASP A 102 13.59 5.35 -8.61
CA ASP A 102 14.74 4.67 -9.21
C ASP A 102 14.28 3.43 -9.98
N ALA A 103 15.20 2.55 -10.38
CA ALA A 103 14.85 1.37 -11.17
C ALA A 103 14.00 0.37 -10.36
N GLY A 104 12.75 0.18 -10.81
CA GLY A 104 11.81 -0.77 -10.24
C GLY A 104 10.98 -0.16 -9.11
N ASP A 105 10.50 -1.00 -8.20
CA ASP A 105 9.60 -0.54 -7.15
C ASP A 105 10.33 0.31 -6.10
N ASP A 106 9.68 1.41 -5.65
CA ASP A 106 10.28 2.38 -4.73
C ASP A 106 9.77 2.24 -3.29
N PHE A 107 8.59 1.65 -3.11
CA PHE A 107 8.02 1.33 -1.81
C PHE A 107 7.02 0.18 -1.90
N ALA A 108 6.64 -0.37 -0.75
CA ALA A 108 5.64 -1.42 -0.64
C ALA A 108 4.66 -1.15 0.52
N VAL A 109 3.39 -1.45 0.30
CA VAL A 109 2.31 -1.32 1.29
C VAL A 109 1.94 -2.69 1.84
N PHE A 110 1.97 -2.83 3.17
CA PHE A 110 1.73 -4.07 3.90
C PHE A 110 0.35 -4.05 4.54
N GLU A 111 -0.36 -5.16 4.41
CA GLU A 111 -1.73 -5.39 4.85
C GLU A 111 -1.75 -6.68 5.71
N ASN A 112 -2.84 -6.95 6.44
CA ASN A 112 -2.93 -8.00 7.46
C ASN A 112 -3.55 -9.33 6.97
N SER A 113 -3.84 -9.46 5.69
CA SER A 113 -4.58 -10.57 5.11
C SER A 113 -4.07 -11.94 5.58
N PHE A 114 -4.97 -12.75 6.12
CA PHE A 114 -4.61 -14.07 6.66
C PHE A 114 -4.46 -15.17 5.58
N SER A 115 -4.74 -14.88 4.30
CA SER A 115 -4.65 -15.87 3.21
C SER A 115 -4.38 -15.25 1.84
N ASP A 116 -3.96 -16.05 0.87
CA ASP A 116 -3.67 -15.58 -0.50
C ASP A 116 -4.86 -15.00 -1.27
N ALA A 117 -6.08 -15.13 -0.74
CA ALA A 117 -7.29 -14.72 -1.43
C ALA A 117 -8.27 -13.93 -0.54
N PHE A 118 -8.04 -13.81 0.76
CA PHE A 118 -8.80 -12.88 1.60
C PHE A 118 -8.08 -11.53 1.51
N LEU A 119 -8.39 -10.73 0.50
CA LEU A 119 -7.69 -9.48 0.23
C LEU A 119 -8.63 -8.32 0.56
N GLU A 120 -8.12 -7.31 1.24
CA GLU A 120 -8.82 -6.04 1.48
C GLU A 120 -8.02 -4.95 0.77
N LEU A 121 -8.64 -4.26 -0.19
CA LEU A 121 -7.94 -3.47 -1.19
C LEU A 121 -7.97 -1.97 -0.88
N GLY A 122 -6.84 -1.30 -1.16
CA GLY A 122 -6.69 0.13 -0.94
C GLY A 122 -6.17 0.85 -2.17
N TRP A 123 -6.72 2.04 -2.45
CA TRP A 123 -6.07 2.96 -3.38
C TRP A 123 -4.81 3.53 -2.75
N VAL A 124 -3.77 3.67 -3.56
CA VAL A 124 -2.51 4.30 -3.17
C VAL A 124 -2.35 5.60 -3.93
N GLU A 125 -2.10 6.67 -3.19
CA GLU A 125 -1.78 7.99 -3.73
C GLU A 125 -0.50 8.53 -3.13
N VAL A 126 0.25 9.31 -3.89
CA VAL A 126 1.49 9.94 -3.44
C VAL A 126 1.45 11.45 -3.59
N SER A 127 2.23 12.15 -2.77
CA SER A 127 2.40 13.59 -2.85
C SER A 127 3.84 14.01 -2.51
N SER A 128 4.31 15.07 -3.17
CA SER A 128 5.54 15.78 -2.79
C SER A 128 5.28 16.95 -1.82
N ASP A 129 4.05 17.49 -1.80
CA ASP A 129 3.70 18.73 -1.09
C ASP A 129 2.68 18.57 0.05
N GLY A 130 2.05 17.40 0.16
CA GLY A 130 1.08 17.06 1.20
C GLY A 130 -0.32 17.65 0.96
N SER A 131 -0.54 18.32 -0.18
CA SER A 131 -1.81 18.94 -0.55
C SER A 131 -2.41 18.33 -1.81
N LYS A 132 -1.59 18.02 -2.83
CA LYS A 132 -2.00 17.38 -4.07
C LYS A 132 -1.56 15.94 -4.08
N PHE A 133 -2.52 15.03 -4.20
CA PHE A 133 -2.29 13.59 -4.20
C PHE A 133 -2.58 13.03 -5.59
N PHE A 134 -1.72 12.11 -6.02
CA PHE A 134 -1.78 11.50 -7.34
C PHE A 134 -1.85 10.00 -7.17
N ARG A 135 -2.91 9.39 -7.73
CA ARG A 135 -3.22 7.98 -7.58
C ARG A 135 -2.47 7.14 -8.61
N PHE A 136 -1.98 5.98 -8.18
CA PHE A 136 -1.44 4.98 -9.09
C PHE A 136 -2.52 4.43 -10.04
N PRO A 137 -2.18 4.16 -11.31
CA PRO A 137 -3.02 3.32 -12.17
C PRO A 137 -3.32 2.00 -11.45
N ASN A 138 -4.57 1.57 -11.49
CA ASN A 138 -5.03 0.37 -10.81
C ASN A 138 -6.05 -0.38 -11.66
N TYR A 139 -6.12 -1.69 -11.46
CA TYR A 139 -6.91 -2.59 -12.29
C TYR A 139 -7.55 -3.69 -11.45
N SER A 140 -8.83 -3.97 -11.72
CA SER A 140 -9.55 -5.09 -11.12
C SER A 140 -10.35 -5.86 -12.15
N PHE A 141 -10.11 -7.16 -12.23
CA PHE A 141 -10.89 -8.11 -13.04
C PHE A 141 -11.74 -9.05 -12.17
N THR A 142 -11.98 -8.69 -10.90
CA THR A 142 -12.88 -9.44 -10.03
C THR A 142 -14.29 -9.42 -10.64
N PRO A 143 -14.89 -10.57 -11.00
CA PRO A 143 -16.04 -10.60 -11.91
C PRO A 143 -17.39 -10.27 -11.24
N SER A 144 -17.46 -10.29 -9.91
CA SER A 144 -18.72 -10.16 -9.18
C SER A 144 -18.48 -9.64 -7.75
N PRO A 145 -19.53 -9.10 -7.08
CA PRO A 145 -19.46 -8.72 -5.67
C PRO A 145 -18.87 -9.82 -4.78
N VAL A 146 -18.06 -9.42 -3.80
CA VAL A 146 -17.37 -10.32 -2.87
C VAL A 146 -18.00 -10.12 -1.49
N SER A 147 -18.45 -11.21 -0.85
CA SER A 147 -18.97 -11.13 0.52
C SER A 147 -17.87 -10.73 1.51
N ALA A 148 -18.22 -10.28 2.70
CA ALA A 148 -17.29 -9.85 3.75
C ALA A 148 -16.12 -10.81 4.06
N PHE A 149 -16.30 -12.13 3.88
CA PHE A 149 -15.27 -13.17 4.04
C PHE A 149 -14.98 -13.92 2.74
N GLY A 150 -15.31 -13.30 1.61
CA GLY A 150 -15.15 -13.87 0.29
C GLY A 150 -13.69 -13.83 -0.18
N THR A 151 -13.48 -14.36 -1.38
CA THR A 151 -12.14 -14.49 -1.96
C THR A 151 -11.98 -13.60 -3.19
N VAL A 152 -10.86 -12.90 -3.25
CA VAL A 152 -10.36 -12.17 -4.41
C VAL A 152 -9.16 -12.93 -4.97
N ASP A 153 -9.14 -13.19 -6.28
CA ASP A 153 -7.98 -13.79 -6.93
C ASP A 153 -6.90 -12.70 -7.16
N PRO A 154 -5.69 -12.81 -6.57
CA PRO A 154 -4.66 -11.77 -6.72
C PRO A 154 -4.20 -11.59 -8.15
N THR A 155 -4.37 -12.59 -9.03
CA THR A 155 -4.03 -12.46 -10.46
C THR A 155 -4.96 -11.50 -11.22
N ASN A 156 -6.11 -11.14 -10.64
CA ASN A 156 -7.05 -10.16 -11.18
C ASN A 156 -6.78 -8.72 -10.71
N ILE A 157 -5.83 -8.51 -9.80
CA ILE A 157 -5.59 -7.23 -9.14
C ILE A 157 -4.20 -6.70 -9.47
N ASP A 158 -4.10 -5.40 -9.77
CA ASP A 158 -2.83 -4.69 -9.91
C ASP A 158 -2.97 -3.20 -9.55
N GLY A 159 -1.87 -2.59 -9.06
CA GLY A 159 -1.84 -1.18 -8.67
C GLY A 159 -2.70 -0.80 -7.46
N LEU A 160 -3.19 -1.78 -6.69
CA LEU A 160 -3.92 -1.61 -5.43
C LEU A 160 -3.12 -2.22 -4.28
N ALA A 161 -3.13 -1.58 -3.11
CA ALA A 161 -2.56 -2.19 -1.90
C ALA A 161 -3.42 -3.38 -1.45
N GLY A 162 -2.86 -4.25 -0.60
CA GLY A 162 -3.59 -5.39 -0.03
C GLY A 162 -3.67 -6.62 -0.92
N LYS A 163 -2.92 -6.67 -2.02
CA LYS A 163 -2.90 -7.82 -2.95
C LYS A 163 -2.32 -9.09 -2.32
N TYR A 164 -1.50 -8.97 -1.28
CA TYR A 164 -0.74 -10.09 -0.72
C TYR A 164 -1.01 -10.30 0.76
N ARG A 165 -1.05 -11.57 1.16
CA ARG A 165 -1.18 -12.00 2.56
C ARG A 165 -0.14 -11.33 3.48
N GLN A 166 -0.49 -11.21 4.75
CA GLN A 166 0.33 -10.68 5.84
C GLN A 166 1.79 -11.12 5.76
N GLY A 167 2.67 -10.16 6.05
CA GLY A 167 4.12 -10.31 5.94
C GLY A 167 4.67 -10.11 4.53
N TYR A 168 3.82 -9.87 3.53
CA TYR A 168 4.20 -9.46 2.19
C TYR A 168 3.51 -8.16 1.79
N GLY A 169 4.29 -7.22 1.24
CA GLY A 169 3.81 -5.94 0.77
C GLY A 169 3.55 -5.95 -0.73
N THR A 170 2.58 -5.14 -1.16
CA THR A 170 2.35 -4.85 -2.57
C THR A 170 3.28 -3.73 -3.01
N PRO A 171 4.14 -3.95 -4.03
CA PRO A 171 5.10 -2.95 -4.46
C PRO A 171 4.51 -1.87 -5.37
N PHE A 172 5.13 -0.69 -5.39
CA PHE A 172 4.75 0.46 -6.20
C PHE A 172 5.98 1.18 -6.79
N ASP A 173 5.97 1.38 -8.10
CA ASP A 173 7.01 2.04 -8.91
C ASP A 173 6.57 3.48 -9.30
N LEU A 174 7.26 4.50 -8.78
CA LEU A 174 6.94 5.91 -9.01
C LEU A 174 7.16 6.35 -10.47
N ASP A 175 7.90 5.60 -11.29
CA ASP A 175 8.10 5.89 -12.70
C ASP A 175 6.75 5.84 -13.46
N LEU A 176 5.77 5.07 -12.95
CA LEU A 176 4.39 5.04 -13.45
C LEU A 176 3.68 6.40 -13.37
N LEU A 177 4.13 7.29 -12.48
CA LEU A 177 3.58 8.64 -12.28
C LEU A 177 4.46 9.75 -12.88
N LYS A 178 5.55 9.39 -13.57
CA LYS A 178 6.48 10.35 -14.16
C LYS A 178 5.82 11.24 -15.20
N GLY A 179 6.16 12.53 -15.14
CA GLY A 179 5.58 13.55 -16.00
C GLY A 179 4.22 14.08 -15.51
N THR A 180 3.69 13.58 -14.40
CA THR A 180 2.49 14.13 -13.77
C THR A 180 2.74 15.55 -13.28
N ALA A 181 2.00 16.51 -13.84
CA ALA A 181 2.16 17.92 -13.48
C ALA A 181 1.86 18.17 -12.00
N GLY A 182 2.84 18.71 -11.27
CA GLY A 182 2.72 19.02 -9.85
C GLY A 182 3.15 17.88 -8.91
N LEU A 183 3.66 16.77 -9.45
CA LEU A 183 4.32 15.71 -8.69
C LEU A 183 5.82 15.71 -9.00
N ASP A 184 6.65 15.72 -7.97
CA ASP A 184 8.07 15.40 -8.08
C ASP A 184 8.29 13.97 -7.57
N VAL A 185 8.41 13.03 -8.51
CA VAL A 185 8.62 11.60 -8.22
C VAL A 185 9.98 11.33 -7.57
N ASN A 186 10.92 12.28 -7.58
CA ASN A 186 12.20 12.19 -6.87
C ASN A 186 12.15 12.86 -5.48
N ALA A 187 10.97 13.31 -5.04
CA ALA A 187 10.78 13.99 -3.77
C ALA A 187 9.39 13.68 -3.16
N VAL A 188 8.95 12.42 -3.23
CA VAL A 188 7.69 12.00 -2.60
C VAL A 188 7.86 11.92 -1.09
N LYS A 189 6.94 12.53 -0.35
CA LYS A 189 7.01 12.65 1.13
C LYS A 189 5.79 12.07 1.84
N TYR A 190 4.72 11.87 1.10
CA TYR A 190 3.44 11.45 1.62
C TYR A 190 2.92 10.28 0.78
N VAL A 191 2.57 9.19 1.44
CA VAL A 191 1.82 8.09 0.82
C VAL A 191 0.48 8.02 1.52
N ARG A 192 -0.60 8.19 0.78
CA ARG A 192 -1.97 8.09 1.27
C ARG A 192 -2.58 6.77 0.84
N ILE A 193 -3.16 6.07 1.81
CA ILE A 193 -3.96 4.88 1.59
C ILE A 193 -5.41 5.23 1.84
N ILE A 194 -6.28 4.80 0.93
CA ILE A 194 -7.73 5.02 0.99
C ILE A 194 -8.40 3.67 0.80
N ASP A 195 -9.31 3.32 1.71
CA ASP A 195 -10.11 2.11 1.63
C ASP A 195 -10.99 2.08 0.37
N ILE A 196 -11.15 0.88 -0.22
CA ILE A 196 -12.12 0.61 -1.27
C ILE A 196 -13.27 -0.18 -0.67
N VAL A 197 -14.44 0.46 -0.50
CA VAL A 197 -15.60 -0.14 0.18
C VAL A 197 -16.10 -1.45 -0.46
N GLY A 198 -15.87 -1.67 -1.75
CA GLY A 198 -16.25 -2.89 -2.46
C GLY A 198 -17.74 -3.03 -2.83
N ASP A 199 -18.56 -2.00 -2.56
CA ASP A 199 -20.03 -2.01 -2.76
C ASP A 199 -20.49 -1.86 -4.23
N GLY A 200 -19.54 -1.86 -5.16
CA GLY A 200 -19.79 -1.69 -6.59
C GLY A 200 -19.82 -0.24 -7.08
N THR A 201 -19.48 0.74 -6.24
CA THR A 201 -19.40 2.16 -6.62
C THR A 201 -17.99 2.64 -6.98
N ALA A 202 -16.97 1.84 -6.67
CA ALA A 202 -15.58 2.10 -7.01
C ALA A 202 -15.23 1.57 -8.41
N PHE A 203 -14.46 2.34 -9.18
CA PHE A 203 -14.03 1.99 -10.53
C PHE A 203 -12.51 2.07 -10.66
N ASP A 204 -11.95 1.18 -11.46
CA ASP A 204 -10.51 1.10 -11.74
C ASP A 204 -10.04 2.12 -12.78
N SER A 205 -8.76 2.07 -13.15
CA SER A 205 -8.14 2.94 -14.15
C SER A 205 -8.13 2.33 -15.56
N TYR A 206 -8.89 1.25 -15.81
CA TYR A 206 -8.86 0.59 -17.11
C TYR A 206 -9.47 1.50 -18.19
N PRO A 207 -8.82 1.67 -19.36
CA PRO A 207 -9.24 2.71 -20.30
C PRO A 207 -10.61 2.41 -20.93
N ALA A 208 -11.46 3.43 -20.99
CA ALA A 208 -12.78 3.33 -21.62
C ALA A 208 -12.73 2.94 -23.10
N SER A 209 -11.64 3.26 -23.80
CA SER A 209 -11.42 2.91 -25.21
C SER A 209 -11.31 1.40 -25.46
N VAL A 210 -11.03 0.61 -24.42
CA VAL A 210 -10.84 -0.85 -24.52
C VAL A 210 -11.76 -1.63 -23.58
N GLY A 211 -12.83 -1.00 -23.10
CA GLY A 211 -13.91 -1.68 -22.34
C GLY A 211 -13.95 -1.40 -20.84
N GLY A 212 -13.12 -0.48 -20.33
CA GLY A 212 -13.17 -0.03 -18.93
C GLY A 212 -14.05 1.21 -18.69
N PRO A 213 -13.92 1.84 -17.52
CA PRO A 213 -13.30 1.26 -16.31
C PRO A 213 -14.15 0.11 -15.77
N HIS A 214 -13.51 -0.83 -15.07
CA HIS A 214 -14.21 -1.93 -14.39
C HIS A 214 -14.58 -1.55 -12.96
N VAL A 215 -15.63 -2.18 -12.44
CA VAL A 215 -15.99 -2.06 -11.03
C VAL A 215 -14.95 -2.79 -10.19
N ILE A 216 -14.47 -2.15 -9.11
CA ILE A 216 -13.62 -2.81 -8.12
C ILE A 216 -14.52 -3.44 -7.06
N TYR A 217 -14.63 -4.77 -7.10
CA TYR A 217 -15.24 -5.53 -6.02
C TYR A 217 -14.18 -5.95 -5.01
N ASP A 218 -14.43 -5.60 -3.77
CA ASP A 218 -13.65 -5.92 -2.57
C ASP A 218 -14.60 -6.57 -1.55
N PRO A 219 -14.12 -7.31 -0.51
CA PRO A 219 -14.99 -7.87 0.50
C PRO A 219 -15.92 -6.82 1.10
N HIS A 220 -17.23 -7.04 0.95
CA HIS A 220 -18.26 -6.12 1.40
C HIS A 220 -19.51 -6.87 1.90
N LYS A 221 -20.21 -6.44 2.95
CA LYS A 221 -19.88 -5.35 3.88
C LYS A 221 -19.05 -5.88 5.05
N THR A 222 -17.90 -5.26 5.34
CA THR A 222 -17.02 -5.60 6.47
C THR A 222 -17.40 -4.82 7.74
N THR A 223 -17.06 -5.38 8.90
CA THR A 223 -17.33 -4.80 10.24
C THR A 223 -16.24 -5.24 11.21
N GLY A 224 -15.97 -4.47 12.27
CA GLY A 224 -14.94 -4.79 13.26
C GLY A 224 -13.66 -4.07 12.89
N SER A 225 -12.70 -4.75 12.25
CA SER A 225 -11.61 -4.10 11.50
C SER A 225 -12.04 -3.85 10.06
N GLY A 226 -13.20 -3.20 9.88
CA GLY A 226 -13.78 -3.08 8.54
C GLY A 226 -12.89 -2.30 7.56
N GLY A 227 -12.79 -2.79 6.32
CA GLY A 227 -12.05 -2.13 5.25
C GLY A 227 -10.56 -2.46 5.32
N PHE A 228 -9.73 -1.61 4.72
CA PHE A 228 -8.29 -1.87 4.61
C PHE A 228 -7.57 -1.85 5.98
N ASP A 229 -6.86 -2.92 6.30
CA ASP A 229 -6.08 -3.08 7.53
C ASP A 229 -4.58 -2.87 7.29
N LEU A 230 -4.11 -1.62 7.48
CA LEU A 230 -2.72 -1.24 7.20
C LEU A 230 -1.75 -1.69 8.31
N ASP A 231 -0.77 -2.52 7.94
CA ASP A 231 0.35 -2.96 8.78
C ASP A 231 1.54 -1.97 8.69
N ALA A 232 1.99 -1.62 7.48
CA ALA A 232 3.09 -0.66 7.32
C ALA A 232 3.26 -0.16 5.87
N ILE A 233 4.16 0.82 5.70
CA ILE A 233 4.74 1.17 4.39
C ILE A 233 6.27 1.13 4.51
N GLY A 234 6.88 0.24 3.72
CA GLY A 234 8.33 0.08 3.61
C GLY A 234 8.86 0.81 2.37
N VAL A 235 9.98 1.51 2.50
CA VAL A 235 10.62 2.27 1.41
C VAL A 235 11.86 1.53 0.92
N ILE A 236 11.98 1.41 -0.39
CA ILE A 236 13.09 0.76 -1.09
C ILE A 236 14.12 1.82 -1.48
N HIS A 237 13.70 2.81 -2.26
CA HIS A 237 14.55 3.92 -2.71
C HIS A 237 14.30 5.17 -1.88
N PHE A 238 15.27 5.53 -1.04
CA PHE A 238 15.16 6.59 -0.05
C PHE A 238 16.28 7.62 -0.17
N ALA A 239 15.93 8.90 -0.10
CA ALA A 239 16.86 10.00 0.07
C ALA A 239 16.60 10.72 1.41
N ALA A 240 17.63 10.79 2.25
CA ALA A 240 17.53 11.50 3.52
C ALA A 240 17.16 12.97 3.31
N ALA A 241 16.36 13.52 4.21
CA ALA A 241 16.08 14.96 4.20
C ALA A 241 17.40 15.74 4.31
N SER A 242 17.60 16.73 3.43
CA SER A 242 18.74 17.62 3.52
C SER A 242 18.75 18.27 4.90
N ALA A 243 19.87 18.18 5.63
CA ALA A 243 20.05 18.89 6.88
C ALA A 243 19.82 20.39 6.62
N VAL A 244 18.84 20.98 7.30
CA VAL A 244 18.67 22.44 7.29
C VAL A 244 19.93 23.01 7.95
N PRO A 245 20.75 23.83 7.25
CA PRO A 245 21.89 24.46 7.89
C PRO A 245 21.36 25.34 9.03
N GLU A 246 21.81 25.08 10.26
CA GLU A 246 21.51 25.95 11.39
C GLU A 246 21.79 27.40 10.98
N PRO A 247 20.85 28.34 11.17
CA PRO A 247 21.07 29.70 10.74
C PRO A 247 22.31 30.24 11.44
N ALA A 248 23.20 30.86 10.66
CA ALA A 248 24.48 31.41 11.13
C ALA A 248 24.32 32.41 12.31
N SER A 249 23.11 32.84 12.61
CA SER A 249 22.75 33.62 13.80
C SER A 249 23.10 32.92 15.11
N LEU A 250 22.96 31.60 15.23
CA LEU A 250 23.35 30.86 16.45
C LEU A 250 24.87 30.77 16.60
N ALA A 251 25.60 30.62 15.49
CA ALA A 251 27.05 30.69 15.47
C ALA A 251 27.57 32.11 15.78
N LEU A 252 26.89 33.16 15.28
CA LEU A 252 27.23 34.55 15.56
C LEU A 252 26.90 34.97 17.00
N LEU A 253 25.80 34.47 17.60
CA LEU A 253 25.49 34.73 19.02
C LEU A 253 26.53 34.10 19.95
N SER A 254 26.96 32.87 19.66
CA SER A 254 27.98 32.18 20.44
C SER A 254 29.36 32.84 20.31
N LEU A 255 29.73 33.28 19.10
CA LEU A 255 30.96 34.06 18.88
C LEU A 255 30.91 35.45 19.55
N GLY A 256 29.77 36.13 19.46
CA GLY A 256 29.54 37.43 20.12
C GLY A 256 29.58 37.34 21.64
N GLY A 257 28.99 36.30 22.22
CA GLY A 257 29.06 36.03 23.67
C GLY A 257 30.48 35.77 24.17
N LEU A 258 31.28 35.01 23.41
CA LEU A 258 32.69 34.76 23.72
C LEU A 258 33.55 36.03 23.67
N LEU A 259 33.33 36.90 22.67
CA LEU A 259 34.03 38.18 22.55
C LEU A 259 33.68 39.16 23.69
N MET A 260 32.40 39.23 24.07
CA MET A 260 31.95 40.04 25.21
C MET A 260 32.52 39.55 26.54
N ALA A 261 32.57 38.23 26.76
CA ALA A 261 33.18 37.64 27.94
C ALA A 261 34.70 37.90 28.01
N ALA A 262 35.39 37.83 26.87
CA ALA A 262 36.82 38.15 26.78
C ALA A 262 37.10 39.63 27.07
N ALA A 263 36.27 40.54 26.53
CA ALA A 263 36.38 41.98 26.78
C ALA A 263 36.13 42.33 28.26
N ALA A 264 35.10 41.75 28.87
CA ALA A 264 34.78 41.95 30.28
C ALA A 264 35.90 41.43 31.21
N ARG A 265 36.51 40.28 30.89
CA ARG A 265 37.68 39.75 31.62
C ARG A 265 38.91 40.65 31.49
N ARG A 266 39.10 41.31 30.35
CA ARG A 266 40.23 42.21 30.12
C ARG A 266 40.09 43.51 30.92
N GLN A 267 38.89 44.09 30.98
CA GLN A 267 38.63 45.30 31.79
C GLN A 267 38.82 45.07 33.30
N ARG A 268 38.44 43.90 33.83
CA ARG A 268 38.64 43.55 35.25
C ARG A 268 40.09 43.34 35.66
N ARG A 269 41.01 43.18 34.72
CA ARG A 269 42.46 43.02 34.98
C ARG A 269 43.22 44.35 34.94
N SER A 270 42.57 45.41 34.48
CA SER A 270 43.15 46.75 34.29
C SER A 270 42.75 47.75 35.38
N ALA A 271 41.98 47.31 36.37
CA ALA A 271 41.57 48.04 37.57
C ALA A 271 42.21 47.38 38.79
#